data_AF-A0A7J0CJ60-F1
#
_entry.id   AF-A0A7J0CJ60-F1
#
_cell.length_a   1.000
_cell.length_b   1.000
_cell.length_c   1.000
_cell.angle_alpha   90.00
_cell.angle_beta   90.00
_cell.angle_gamma   90.00
#
_symmetry.space_group_name_H-M   'P 1'
#
loop_
_entity.id
_entity.type
_entity.pdbx_description
1 polymer ?
#
loop_
_entity_poly.entity_id
_entity_poly.type
_entity_poly.pdbx_seq_one_letter_code
_entity_poly.pdbx_strand_id
1 'polypeptide(L)'
;MSSENEQSAEPGAGAPEPGAGAPEQLALIRETVRRAKVPRAKPRTWRGAPLAEELPVARVLVNKGVLHLDQYFDYAVPEELDADAQPGVRVRVRFGAGRHNVQGGRREGGGLIDGFIIERRAESDYQGTLAALAYVVSPEPVLGPELLALSRAVADRYAGSLADVLQLAVPPRNGRAESKPSPEPLPPPPPPSRAPGSGTGRAPPSSVPWPRAARPEPSGRPCRDPTGPPRSPARSRRRSPRGAARSSSSRTGGSPAGSTPP
;
A
#
# COMPACT_ATOMS: atom_id res chain seq x y z
N MET A 1 3.88 67.65 -14.81
CA MET A 1 4.35 67.08 -13.53
C MET A 1 5.49 66.16 -13.90
N SER A 2 6.71 66.67 -14.06
CA SER A 2 7.68 66.89 -12.96
C SER A 2 7.94 65.54 -12.27
N SER A 3 9.12 64.96 -12.32
CA SER A 3 10.40 65.61 -11.98
C SER A 3 11.60 64.87 -12.57
N GLU A 4 12.66 65.66 -12.78
CA GLU A 4 14.04 65.22 -12.97
C GLU A 4 14.52 64.21 -11.93
N ASN A 5 15.51 63.39 -12.29
CA ASN A 5 16.56 63.09 -11.32
C ASN A 5 17.91 63.02 -12.02
N GLU A 6 18.69 64.07 -11.79
CA GLU A 6 20.02 64.32 -12.29
C GLU A 6 21.05 63.35 -11.72
N GLN A 7 22.13 63.27 -12.48
CA GLN A 7 23.34 62.54 -12.23
C GLN A 7 24.22 63.33 -11.24
N SER A 8 24.85 62.64 -10.29
CA SER A 8 26.05 63.15 -9.62
C SER A 8 26.99 61.99 -9.32
N ALA A 9 28.17 62.09 -9.91
CA ALA A 9 29.32 61.23 -9.71
C ALA A 9 30.34 61.94 -8.78
N GLU A 10 31.31 61.15 -8.32
CA GLU A 10 32.58 61.51 -7.65
C GLU A 10 32.57 61.45 -6.08
N PRO A 11 33.72 61.17 -5.42
CA PRO A 11 34.16 59.80 -5.13
C PRO A 11 34.54 59.62 -3.64
N GLY A 12 34.11 58.52 -3.01
CA GLY A 12 34.30 58.31 -1.58
C GLY A 12 34.91 56.95 -1.27
N ALA A 13 36.12 56.97 -0.72
CA ALA A 13 36.94 55.84 -0.31
C ALA A 13 36.20 54.76 0.52
N GLY A 14 36.63 53.52 0.32
CA GLY A 14 36.43 52.43 1.27
C GLY A 14 35.77 51.20 0.65
N ALA A 15 36.57 50.37 -0.03
CA ALA A 15 36.19 48.97 -0.22
C ALA A 15 36.17 48.29 1.15
N PRO A 16 35.06 47.71 1.63
CA PRO A 16 35.14 46.66 2.61
C PRO A 16 35.53 45.39 1.84
N GLU A 17 36.74 44.91 2.09
CA GLU A 17 37.18 43.54 1.80
C GLU A 17 35.99 42.56 1.81
N PRO A 18 35.69 41.84 0.71
CA PRO A 18 34.70 40.79 0.76
C PRO A 18 35.23 39.73 1.70
N GLY A 19 34.68 39.70 2.92
CA GLY A 19 35.07 38.83 4.01
C GLY A 19 35.38 37.42 3.52
N ALA A 20 36.65 37.05 3.63
CA ALA A 20 37.24 35.78 3.26
C ALA A 20 36.72 34.56 4.06
N GLY A 21 35.52 34.63 4.65
CA GLY A 21 34.93 33.58 5.46
C GLY A 21 33.72 32.87 4.84
N ALA A 22 33.10 33.44 3.80
CA ALA A 22 31.88 32.87 3.21
C ALA A 22 32.08 31.76 2.15
N PRO A 23 33.17 31.68 1.36
CA PRO A 23 33.32 30.61 0.37
C PRO A 23 33.84 29.29 0.97
N GLU A 24 34.60 29.36 2.07
CA GLU A 24 35.25 28.19 2.67
C GLU A 24 34.28 27.30 3.45
N GLN A 25 33.34 27.91 4.17
CA GLN A 25 32.29 27.15 4.86
C GLN A 25 31.41 26.40 3.85
N LEU A 26 31.13 27.00 2.69
CA LEU A 26 30.41 26.34 1.61
C LEU A 26 31.25 25.24 0.93
N ALA A 27 32.58 25.40 0.86
CA ALA A 27 33.49 24.37 0.36
C ALA A 27 33.52 23.14 1.30
N LEU A 28 33.61 23.36 2.62
CA LEU A 28 33.56 22.30 3.63
C LEU A 28 32.21 21.57 3.65
N ILE A 29 31.10 22.30 3.50
CA ILE A 29 29.76 21.71 3.35
C ILE A 29 29.66 20.91 2.05
N ARG A 30 30.19 21.41 0.93
CA ARG A 30 30.19 20.68 -0.35
C ARG A 30 31.06 19.42 -0.31
N GLU A 31 32.18 19.45 0.40
CA GLU A 31 33.09 18.31 0.56
C GLU A 31 32.49 17.23 1.48
N THR A 32 31.88 17.63 2.60
CA THR A 32 31.12 16.70 3.46
C THR A 32 29.90 16.13 2.76
N VAL A 33 29.16 16.94 1.98
CA VAL A 33 28.03 16.45 1.17
C VAL A 33 28.51 15.50 0.05
N ARG A 34 29.69 15.72 -0.54
CA ARG A 34 30.30 14.79 -1.52
C ARG A 34 30.75 13.47 -0.87
N ARG A 35 31.36 13.51 0.32
CA ARG A 35 31.75 12.30 1.08
C ARG A 35 30.54 11.52 1.63
N ALA A 36 29.47 12.22 2.01
CA ALA A 36 28.21 11.60 2.45
C ALA A 36 27.38 11.02 1.28
N LYS A 37 27.76 11.34 0.04
CA LYS A 37 27.16 10.81 -1.19
C LYS A 37 27.76 9.44 -1.52
N VAL A 38 27.71 8.51 -0.57
CA VAL A 38 27.73 7.08 -0.94
C VAL A 38 26.55 6.89 -1.89
N PRO A 39 26.77 6.39 -3.12
CA PRO A 39 25.66 6.21 -4.06
C PRO A 39 24.66 5.26 -3.39
N ARG A 40 23.51 5.80 -2.96
CA ARG A 40 22.37 4.97 -2.57
C ARG A 40 22.15 4.02 -3.74
N ALA A 41 22.37 2.73 -3.50
CA ALA A 41 22.28 1.70 -4.52
C ALA A 41 21.01 1.95 -5.34
N LYS A 42 21.16 2.18 -6.65
CA LYS A 42 20.00 2.40 -7.52
C LYS A 42 19.04 1.23 -7.31
N PRO A 43 17.74 1.47 -7.08
CA PRO A 43 16.79 0.38 -6.89
C PRO A 43 16.83 -0.53 -8.11
N ARG A 44 17.22 -1.80 -7.91
CA ARG A 44 17.41 -2.78 -8.97
C ARG A 44 16.15 -2.83 -9.84
N THR A 45 16.32 -2.70 -11.15
CA THR A 45 15.25 -2.90 -12.13
C THR A 45 15.36 -4.34 -12.59
N TRP A 46 14.47 -5.19 -12.10
CA TRP A 46 14.55 -6.64 -12.35
C TRP A 46 14.07 -7.05 -13.75
N ARG A 47 14.44 -6.33 -14.80
CA ARG A 47 14.03 -6.68 -16.17
C ARG A 47 14.58 -8.06 -16.56
N GLY A 48 13.69 -8.99 -16.92
CA GLY A 48 14.07 -10.33 -17.40
C GLY A 48 14.73 -11.27 -16.40
N ALA A 49 14.76 -10.94 -15.11
CA ALA A 49 15.33 -11.84 -14.10
C ALA A 49 14.47 -13.11 -13.92
N PRO A 50 15.05 -14.26 -13.56
CA PRO A 50 14.26 -15.43 -13.19
C PRO A 50 13.41 -15.15 -11.94
N LEU A 51 12.29 -15.86 -11.82
CA LEU A 51 11.46 -15.86 -10.62
C LEU A 51 11.92 -16.99 -9.69
N ALA A 52 11.58 -16.87 -8.41
CA ALA A 52 11.75 -17.97 -7.47
C ALA A 52 11.03 -19.23 -7.98
N GLU A 53 11.66 -20.39 -7.84
CA GLU A 53 11.08 -21.67 -8.25
C GLU A 53 9.87 -22.03 -7.39
N GLU A 54 9.97 -21.77 -6.08
CA GLU A 54 8.91 -22.01 -5.12
C GLU A 54 8.18 -20.72 -4.77
N LEU A 55 6.85 -20.80 -4.76
CA LEU A 55 5.95 -19.71 -4.35
C LEU A 55 6.30 -18.35 -4.97
N PRO A 56 6.41 -18.16 -6.30
CA PRO A 56 6.98 -16.94 -6.93
C PRO A 56 6.26 -15.62 -6.64
N VAL A 57 5.09 -15.64 -5.98
CA VAL A 57 4.30 -14.45 -5.65
C VAL A 57 4.46 -14.13 -4.17
N ALA A 58 4.74 -12.87 -3.85
CA ALA A 58 4.66 -12.32 -2.50
C ALA A 58 3.47 -11.38 -2.41
N ARG A 59 2.61 -11.63 -1.43
CA ARG A 59 1.55 -10.70 -1.08
C ARG A 59 2.09 -9.70 -0.05
N VAL A 60 2.06 -8.42 -0.40
CA VAL A 60 2.69 -7.35 0.36
C VAL A 60 1.65 -6.35 0.82
N LEU A 61 1.74 -5.97 2.10
CA LEU A 61 1.10 -4.76 2.60
C LEU A 61 2.01 -3.56 2.35
N VAL A 62 1.55 -2.61 1.56
CA VAL A 62 2.29 -1.37 1.29
C VAL A 62 2.09 -0.41 2.45
N ASN A 63 3.18 0.11 3.01
CA ASN A 63 3.13 1.02 4.16
C ASN A 63 2.74 2.44 3.72
N LYS A 64 1.47 2.60 3.33
CA LYS A 64 0.88 3.88 2.94
C LYS A 64 -0.50 4.03 3.59
N GLY A 65 -0.60 4.99 4.51
CA GLY A 65 -1.77 5.29 5.34
C GLY A 65 -2.96 5.91 4.60
N VAL A 66 -3.45 5.26 3.56
CA VAL A 66 -4.66 5.73 2.86
C VAL A 66 -5.65 4.59 2.76
N LEU A 67 -6.89 4.81 3.23
CA LEU A 67 -7.91 3.76 3.38
C LEU A 67 -8.21 2.99 2.09
N HIS A 68 -8.23 3.65 0.93
CA HIS A 68 -8.44 2.97 -0.35
C HIS A 68 -7.28 2.06 -0.77
N LEU A 69 -6.15 2.11 -0.05
CA LEU A 69 -4.98 1.27 -0.22
C LEU A 69 -4.81 0.27 0.92
N ASP A 70 -5.81 0.12 1.79
CA ASP A 70 -5.80 -0.82 2.91
C ASP A 70 -6.06 -2.27 2.48
N GLN A 71 -5.31 -2.70 1.48
CA GLN A 71 -5.39 -4.02 0.89
C GLN A 71 -3.98 -4.55 0.65
N TYR A 72 -3.92 -5.85 0.38
CA TYR A 72 -2.67 -6.47 0.00
C TYR A 72 -2.47 -6.41 -1.51
N PHE A 73 -1.21 -6.28 -1.91
CA PHE A 73 -0.80 -6.19 -3.30
C PHE A 73 0.15 -7.33 -3.62
N ASP A 74 -0.09 -8.00 -4.74
CA ASP A 74 0.73 -9.12 -5.17
C ASP A 74 1.94 -8.61 -5.99
N TYR A 75 3.11 -9.14 -5.66
CA TYR A 75 4.39 -8.83 -6.29
C TYR A 75 5.09 -10.11 -6.71
N ALA A 76 5.85 -10.04 -7.79
CA ALA A 76 6.72 -11.13 -8.22
C ALA A 76 8.03 -11.12 -7.43
N VAL A 77 8.49 -12.29 -7.01
CA VAL A 77 9.74 -12.47 -6.28
C VAL A 77 10.82 -12.99 -7.22
N PRO A 78 11.88 -12.19 -7.48
CA PRO A 78 13.06 -12.66 -8.18
C PRO A 78 13.76 -13.76 -7.39
N GLU A 79 14.38 -14.71 -8.09
CA GLU A 79 15.13 -15.83 -7.50
C GLU A 79 16.20 -15.35 -6.50
N GLU A 80 16.92 -14.27 -6.83
CA GLU A 80 17.93 -13.66 -5.95
C GLU A 80 17.39 -13.20 -4.59
N LEU A 81 16.08 -12.97 -4.46
CA LEU A 81 15.44 -12.52 -3.23
C LEU A 81 14.67 -13.63 -2.50
N ASP A 82 14.62 -14.84 -3.07
CA ASP A 82 13.74 -15.91 -2.58
C ASP A 82 14.04 -16.30 -1.12
N ALA A 83 15.31 -16.55 -0.81
CA ALA A 83 15.74 -16.94 0.53
C ALA A 83 15.37 -15.90 1.60
N ASP A 84 15.52 -14.61 1.29
CA ASP A 84 15.28 -13.51 2.22
C ASP A 84 13.81 -13.06 2.28
N ALA A 85 13.02 -13.34 1.24
CA ALA A 85 11.63 -12.89 1.09
C ALA A 85 10.66 -13.78 1.89
N GLN A 86 10.85 -13.86 3.20
CA GLN A 86 9.97 -14.63 4.09
C GLN A 86 8.75 -13.82 4.55
N PRO A 87 7.64 -14.48 4.93
CA PRO A 87 6.52 -13.80 5.57
C PRO A 87 6.95 -13.03 6.84
N GLY A 88 6.44 -11.82 7.02
CA GLY A 88 6.77 -10.92 8.13
C GLY A 88 7.97 -9.99 7.89
N VAL A 89 8.69 -10.19 6.79
CA VAL A 89 9.89 -9.43 6.44
C VAL A 89 9.57 -8.05 5.86
N ARG A 90 10.43 -7.07 6.17
CA ARG A 90 10.39 -5.72 5.60
C ARG A 90 10.97 -5.69 4.19
N VAL A 91 10.21 -5.13 3.26
CA VAL A 91 10.58 -5.00 1.86
C VAL A 91 10.40 -3.58 1.35
N ARG A 92 11.10 -3.27 0.27
CA ARG A 92 10.83 -2.10 -0.57
C ARG A 92 10.19 -2.54 -1.86
N VAL A 93 9.11 -1.88 -2.23
CA VAL A 93 8.38 -2.15 -3.47
C VAL A 93 8.19 -0.88 -4.28
N ARG A 94 8.07 -1.05 -5.60
CA ARG A 94 7.64 0.04 -6.47
C ARG A 94 6.12 0.11 -6.47
N PHE A 95 5.57 1.30 -6.20
CA PHE A 95 4.14 1.52 -6.13
C PHE A 95 3.76 2.81 -6.88
N GLY A 96 2.59 2.79 -7.55
CA GLY A 96 2.05 3.97 -8.25
C GLY A 96 2.41 4.11 -9.73
N ALA A 97 2.99 3.09 -10.37
CA ALA A 97 3.43 3.14 -11.77
C ALA A 97 2.33 3.26 -12.84
N GLY A 98 1.04 3.15 -12.49
CA GLY A 98 -0.05 2.92 -13.47
C GLY A 98 0.06 1.56 -14.18
N ARG A 99 -1.03 1.06 -14.79
CA ARG A 99 -1.05 -0.29 -15.42
C ARG A 99 -0.28 -0.35 -16.75
N HIS A 100 -0.07 0.79 -17.40
CA HIS A 100 0.43 0.86 -18.78
C HIS A 100 1.96 0.78 -18.90
N ASN A 101 2.69 0.90 -17.79
CA ASN A 101 4.14 0.86 -17.80
C ASN A 101 4.64 -0.56 -17.54
N VAL A 102 4.60 -1.38 -18.59
CA VAL A 102 5.17 -2.74 -18.59
C VAL A 102 6.40 -2.75 -19.50
N GLN A 103 7.56 -3.07 -18.94
CA GLN A 103 8.82 -3.22 -19.67
C GLN A 103 9.45 -4.57 -19.33
N GLY A 104 9.88 -5.33 -20.35
CA GLY A 104 10.52 -6.63 -20.16
C GLY A 104 9.66 -7.63 -19.37
N GLY A 105 8.34 -7.62 -19.64
CA GLY A 105 7.38 -8.52 -18.97
C GLY A 105 7.13 -8.21 -17.50
N ARG A 106 7.51 -7.01 -17.01
CA ARG A 106 7.31 -6.57 -15.62
C ARG A 106 6.76 -5.16 -15.55
N ARG A 107 5.93 -4.90 -14.55
CA ARG A 107 5.42 -3.56 -14.29
C ARG A 107 6.50 -2.72 -13.62
N GLU A 108 6.86 -1.59 -14.22
CA GLU A 108 7.94 -0.71 -13.77
C GLU A 108 7.48 0.74 -13.71
N GLY A 109 8.02 1.51 -12.76
CA GLY A 109 7.66 2.91 -12.51
C GLY A 109 7.13 3.13 -11.09
N GLY A 110 6.69 4.35 -10.80
CA GLY A 110 6.21 4.73 -9.48
C GLY A 110 7.32 4.96 -8.44
N GLY A 111 6.91 5.31 -7.23
CA GLY A 111 7.80 5.57 -6.10
C GLY A 111 8.18 4.28 -5.37
N LEU A 112 9.32 4.30 -4.68
CA LEU A 112 9.66 3.25 -3.72
C LEU A 112 8.95 3.52 -2.41
N ILE A 113 8.25 2.50 -1.92
CA ILE A 113 7.55 2.54 -0.64
C ILE A 113 7.97 1.31 0.15
N ASP A 114 8.07 1.47 1.47
CA ASP A 114 8.30 0.36 2.38
C ASP A 114 7.04 -0.49 2.50
N GLY A 115 7.18 -1.76 2.86
CA GLY A 115 6.07 -2.68 3.05
C GLY A 115 6.50 -3.92 3.80
N PHE A 116 5.53 -4.81 4.05
CA PHE A 116 5.74 -6.08 4.72
C PHE A 116 5.17 -7.21 3.88
N ILE A 117 5.92 -8.32 3.76
CA ILE A 117 5.39 -9.55 3.17
C ILE A 117 4.42 -10.16 4.18
N ILE A 118 3.21 -10.44 3.74
CA ILE A 118 2.18 -11.09 4.56
C ILE A 118 2.20 -12.60 4.33
N GLU A 119 2.32 -13.02 3.07
CA GLU A 119 2.35 -14.43 2.68
C GLU A 119 3.06 -14.61 1.32
N ARG A 120 3.57 -15.81 1.08
CA ARG A 120 4.15 -16.27 -0.20
C ARG A 120 3.17 -17.25 -0.86
N ARG A 121 2.98 -17.16 -2.17
CA ARG A 121 1.97 -17.92 -2.94
C ARG A 121 2.54 -18.42 -4.25
N ALA A 122 2.03 -19.55 -4.72
CA ALA A 122 2.35 -20.10 -6.04
C ALA A 122 1.76 -19.25 -7.17
N GLU A 123 0.51 -18.80 -6.98
CA GLU A 123 -0.28 -18.12 -7.99
C GLU A 123 -0.87 -16.80 -7.46
N SER A 124 -1.26 -15.93 -8.39
CA SER A 124 -1.84 -14.62 -8.14
C SER A 124 -3.14 -14.48 -8.91
N ASP A 125 -4.19 -13.99 -8.27
CA ASP A 125 -5.48 -13.70 -8.91
C ASP A 125 -5.43 -12.47 -9.83
N TYR A 126 -4.33 -11.70 -9.78
CA TYR A 126 -4.12 -10.53 -10.61
C TYR A 126 -3.89 -10.91 -12.08
N GLN A 127 -4.83 -10.51 -12.95
CA GLN A 127 -4.81 -10.79 -14.40
C GLN A 127 -3.74 -10.00 -15.20
N GLY A 128 -3.05 -9.06 -14.57
CA GLY A 128 -2.04 -8.22 -15.22
C GLY A 128 -0.62 -8.66 -14.92
N THR A 129 0.34 -7.93 -15.48
CA THR A 129 1.75 -8.13 -15.19
C THR A 129 2.10 -7.66 -13.77
N LEU A 130 2.65 -8.57 -12.96
CA LEU A 130 3.11 -8.25 -11.61
C LEU A 130 4.33 -7.32 -11.62
N ALA A 131 4.39 -6.44 -10.62
CA ALA A 131 5.62 -5.69 -10.33
C ALA A 131 6.57 -6.60 -9.55
N ALA A 132 7.87 -6.49 -9.80
CA ALA A 132 8.86 -7.22 -9.00
C ALA A 132 9.13 -6.51 -7.66
N LEU A 133 9.41 -7.29 -6.60
CA LEU A 133 9.99 -6.75 -5.36
C LEU A 133 11.27 -5.98 -5.69
N ALA A 134 11.47 -4.79 -5.11
CA ALA A 134 12.67 -4.02 -5.42
C ALA A 134 13.89 -4.60 -4.68
N TYR A 135 13.77 -4.79 -3.37
CA TYR A 135 14.76 -5.44 -2.51
C TYR A 135 14.16 -5.72 -1.12
N VAL A 136 14.73 -6.70 -0.43
CA VAL A 136 14.47 -6.96 0.99
C VAL A 136 15.29 -5.98 1.83
N VAL A 137 14.65 -5.35 2.82
CA VAL A 137 15.30 -4.33 3.66
C VAL A 137 16.12 -5.00 4.76
N SER A 138 15.54 -5.96 5.46
CA SER A 138 16.17 -6.80 6.48
C SER A 138 15.47 -8.16 6.46
N PRO A 139 16.19 -9.29 6.44
CA PRO A 139 15.59 -10.63 6.40
C PRO A 139 14.91 -11.04 7.72
N GLU A 140 14.97 -10.20 8.76
CA GLU A 140 14.32 -10.48 10.04
C GLU A 140 12.79 -10.34 9.95
N PRO A 141 12.02 -11.37 10.38
CA PRO A 141 10.56 -11.34 10.39
C PRO A 141 10.06 -10.52 11.59
N VAL A 142 9.84 -9.23 11.35
CA VAL A 142 9.36 -8.29 12.38
C VAL A 142 7.84 -8.28 12.54
N LEU A 143 7.10 -8.67 11.49
CA LEU A 143 5.64 -8.71 11.52
C LEU A 143 5.17 -10.16 11.69
N GLY A 144 4.99 -10.57 12.95
CA GLY A 144 4.40 -11.86 13.28
C GLY A 144 2.88 -11.92 13.02
N PRO A 145 2.30 -13.13 12.93
CA PRO A 145 0.87 -13.32 12.64
C PRO A 145 -0.03 -12.75 13.75
N GLU A 146 0.39 -12.84 15.01
CA GLU A 146 -0.34 -12.28 16.15
C GLU A 146 -0.39 -10.75 16.10
N LEU A 147 0.74 -10.12 15.78
CA LEU A 147 0.82 -8.67 15.63
C LEU A 147 -0.03 -8.20 14.46
N LEU A 148 0.03 -8.90 13.31
CA LEU A 148 -0.83 -8.61 12.16
C LEU A 148 -2.31 -8.69 12.52
N ALA A 149 -2.74 -9.76 13.20
CA ALA A 149 -4.13 -9.93 13.62
C ALA A 149 -4.58 -8.84 14.60
N LEU A 150 -3.74 -8.49 15.58
CA LEU A 150 -4.00 -7.41 16.52
C LEU A 150 -4.11 -6.07 15.80
N SER A 151 -3.14 -5.73 14.96
CA SER A 151 -3.13 -4.46 14.23
C SER A 151 -4.33 -4.34 13.28
N ARG A 152 -4.75 -5.44 12.64
CA ARG A 152 -5.97 -5.49 11.83
C ARG A 152 -7.21 -5.22 12.67
N ALA A 153 -7.36 -5.89 13.81
CA ALA A 153 -8.51 -5.67 14.70
C ALA A 153 -8.58 -4.22 15.22
N VAL A 154 -7.43 -3.58 15.47
CA VAL A 154 -7.36 -2.16 15.83
C VAL A 154 -7.79 -1.28 14.65
N ALA A 155 -7.23 -1.50 13.46
CA ALA A 155 -7.59 -0.73 12.26
C ALA A 155 -9.11 -0.81 11.97
N ASP A 156 -9.68 -2.03 12.00
CA ASP A 156 -11.11 -2.26 11.76
C ASP A 156 -11.99 -1.57 12.81
N ARG A 157 -11.59 -1.59 14.09
CA ARG A 157 -12.33 -0.96 15.19
C ARG A 157 -12.39 0.56 15.08
N TYR A 158 -11.31 1.17 14.60
CA TYR A 158 -11.19 2.64 14.52
C TYR A 158 -11.41 3.17 13.09
N ALA A 159 -11.81 2.32 12.14
CA ALA A 159 -11.93 2.67 10.72
C ALA A 159 -10.66 3.33 10.16
N GLY A 160 -9.49 2.88 10.62
CA GLY A 160 -8.17 3.33 10.18
C GLY A 160 -7.53 2.37 9.18
N SER A 161 -6.35 2.72 8.66
CA SER A 161 -5.56 1.79 7.84
C SER A 161 -4.64 0.93 8.71
N LEU A 162 -4.49 -0.34 8.33
CA LEU A 162 -3.50 -1.26 8.89
C LEU A 162 -2.09 -0.69 8.77
N ALA A 163 -1.77 0.02 7.69
CA ALA A 163 -0.46 0.66 7.51
C ALA A 163 -0.17 1.72 8.59
N ASP A 164 -1.18 2.50 9.00
CA ASP A 164 -1.01 3.51 10.05
C ASP A 164 -0.80 2.88 11.42
N VAL A 165 -1.55 1.81 11.72
CA VAL A 165 -1.38 1.07 12.97
C VAL A 165 0.01 0.42 13.03
N LEU A 166 0.48 -0.14 11.92
CA LEU A 166 1.80 -0.78 11.87
C LEU A 166 2.96 0.21 11.97
N GLN A 167 2.80 1.46 11.51
CA GLN A 167 3.81 2.50 11.73
C GLN A 167 3.99 2.85 13.20
N LEU A 168 2.92 2.74 14.00
CA LEU A 168 2.98 2.93 15.45
C LEU A 168 3.50 1.67 16.16
N ALA A 169 3.14 0.49 15.67
CA ALA A 169 3.50 -0.78 16.30
C ALA A 169 4.95 -1.21 16.01
N VAL A 170 5.47 -0.94 14.81
CA VAL A 170 6.79 -1.41 14.38
C VAL A 170 7.69 -0.21 14.05
N PRO A 171 8.64 0.14 14.94
CA PRO A 171 9.52 1.29 14.75
C PRO A 171 10.31 1.23 13.43
N PRO A 172 10.58 2.38 12.77
CA PRO A 172 11.38 2.39 11.55
C PRO A 172 12.76 1.78 11.79
N ARG A 173 13.25 1.03 10.81
CA ARG A 173 14.55 0.33 10.89
C ARG A 173 15.69 1.30 11.20
N ASN A 174 16.59 0.89 12.08
CA ASN A 174 17.89 1.53 12.28
C ASN A 174 19.02 0.62 11.78
N GLY A 175 19.45 0.83 10.53
CA GLY A 175 20.43 -0.05 9.87
C GLY A 175 21.77 -0.19 10.61
N ARG A 176 22.19 0.80 11.40
CA ARG A 176 23.43 0.70 12.21
C ARG A 176 23.28 -0.23 13.42
N ALA A 177 22.07 -0.32 13.98
CA ALA A 177 21.80 -1.17 15.12
C ALA A 177 21.70 -2.63 14.67
N GLU A 178 21.00 -2.87 13.56
CA GLU A 178 20.78 -4.21 13.01
C GLU A 178 22.04 -4.84 12.37
N SER A 179 23.02 -4.04 11.92
CA SER A 179 24.30 -4.60 11.45
C SER A 179 25.20 -5.13 12.58
N LYS A 180 24.85 -4.89 13.85
CA LYS A 180 25.57 -5.46 14.98
C LYS A 180 24.97 -6.84 15.29
N PRO A 181 25.79 -7.88 15.47
CA PRO A 181 25.28 -9.18 15.87
C PRO A 181 24.54 -9.05 17.20
N SER A 182 23.35 -9.65 17.29
CA SER A 182 22.57 -9.65 18.52
C SER A 182 23.33 -10.44 19.60
N PRO A 183 23.44 -9.94 20.84
CA PRO A 183 24.03 -10.70 21.92
C PRO A 183 23.21 -11.97 22.20
N GLU A 184 23.83 -12.99 22.77
CA GLU A 184 23.10 -14.19 23.19
C GLU A 184 21.92 -13.82 24.11
N PRO A 185 20.75 -14.48 23.94
CA PRO A 185 19.60 -14.25 24.80
C PRO A 185 20.00 -14.44 26.27
N LEU A 186 19.70 -13.44 27.10
CA LEU A 186 19.88 -13.56 28.53
C LEU A 186 19.06 -14.76 29.06
N PRO A 187 19.59 -15.54 30.01
CA PRO A 187 18.81 -16.60 30.64
C PRO A 187 17.54 -16.00 31.25
N PRO A 188 16.41 -16.73 31.19
CA PRO A 188 15.16 -16.24 31.75
C PRO A 188 15.37 -15.92 33.23
N PRO A 189 14.83 -14.79 33.73
CA PRO A 189 14.97 -14.44 35.13
C PRO A 189 14.38 -15.55 36.00
N PRO A 190 14.99 -15.85 37.17
CA PRO A 190 14.43 -16.84 38.08
C PRO A 190 13.01 -16.41 38.49
N PRO A 191 12.10 -17.37 38.71
CA PRO A 191 10.76 -17.05 39.19
C PRO A 191 10.88 -16.25 40.51
N PRO A 192 10.02 -15.26 40.73
CA PRO A 192 10.06 -14.48 41.97
C PRO A 192 9.93 -15.43 43.15
N SER A 193 10.89 -15.38 44.08
CA SER A 193 10.83 -16.19 45.28
C SER A 193 9.59 -15.78 46.09
N ARG A 194 8.71 -16.73 46.38
CA ARG A 194 7.67 -16.51 47.38
C ARG A 194 8.37 -16.24 48.70
N ALA A 195 8.29 -15.01 49.19
CA ALA A 195 8.78 -14.69 50.52
C ALA A 195 8.07 -15.60 51.54
N PRO A 196 8.80 -16.31 52.41
CA PRO A 196 8.19 -17.08 53.48
C PRO A 196 7.55 -16.09 54.46
N GLY A 197 6.24 -15.88 54.34
CA GLY A 197 5.49 -14.91 55.14
C GLY A 197 4.41 -14.11 54.40
N SER A 198 4.27 -14.23 53.07
CA SER A 198 3.10 -13.67 52.38
C SER A 198 1.88 -14.57 52.61
N GLY A 199 1.32 -14.48 53.82
CA GLY A 199 0.06 -15.12 54.18
C GLY A 199 -1.04 -14.74 53.19
N THR A 200 -1.70 -15.76 52.63
CA THR A 200 -3.07 -15.74 52.07
C THR A 200 -3.54 -14.42 51.45
N GLY A 201 -2.74 -13.83 50.56
CA GLY A 201 -3.23 -12.87 49.59
C GLY A 201 -3.84 -13.67 48.45
N ARG A 202 -5.17 -13.74 48.41
CA ARG A 202 -5.96 -14.18 47.25
C ARG A 202 -5.22 -13.74 45.98
N ALA A 203 -4.79 -14.69 45.15
CA ALA A 203 -4.28 -14.37 43.83
C ALA A 203 -5.31 -13.44 43.17
N PRO A 204 -4.93 -12.26 42.62
CA PRO A 204 -5.85 -11.58 41.72
C PRO A 204 -6.24 -12.63 40.67
N PRO A 205 -7.53 -12.82 40.35
CA PRO A 205 -7.90 -13.80 39.34
C PRO A 205 -7.04 -13.50 38.12
N SER A 206 -6.21 -14.47 37.71
CA SER A 206 -5.31 -14.41 36.55
C SER A 206 -6.08 -14.40 35.22
N SER A 207 -7.34 -13.97 35.30
CA SER A 207 -8.25 -13.64 34.24
C SER A 207 -8.98 -12.39 34.72
N VAL A 208 -8.37 -11.22 34.54
CA VAL A 208 -9.20 -10.12 34.09
C VAL A 208 -9.41 -10.45 32.62
N PRO A 209 -10.53 -11.06 32.20
CA PRO A 209 -10.82 -11.10 30.79
C PRO A 209 -10.80 -9.65 30.33
N TRP A 210 -9.94 -9.33 29.37
CA TRP A 210 -10.14 -8.13 28.57
C TRP A 210 -11.64 -8.04 28.27
N PRO A 211 -12.31 -6.89 28.43
CA PRO A 211 -13.74 -6.81 28.15
C PRO A 211 -13.93 -7.35 26.74
N ARG A 212 -14.49 -8.56 26.64
CA ARG A 212 -14.84 -9.19 25.38
C ARG A 212 -15.83 -8.21 24.82
N ALA A 213 -15.41 -7.42 23.83
CA ALA A 213 -16.31 -6.52 23.14
C ALA A 213 -17.50 -7.39 22.78
N ALA A 214 -18.65 -7.09 23.38
CA ALA A 214 -19.85 -7.87 23.17
C ALA A 214 -20.00 -7.98 21.67
N ARG A 215 -19.94 -9.21 21.14
CA ARG A 215 -20.37 -9.42 19.76
C ARG A 215 -21.76 -8.81 19.71
N PRO A 216 -22.02 -7.79 18.87
CA PRO A 216 -23.40 -7.38 18.67
C PRO A 216 -24.12 -8.65 18.22
N GLU A 217 -25.14 -9.06 18.99
CA GLU A 217 -26.04 -10.09 18.50
C GLU A 217 -26.50 -9.64 17.10
N PRO A 218 -26.49 -10.53 16.10
CA PRO A 218 -27.17 -10.23 14.85
C PRO A 218 -28.65 -10.14 15.21
N SER A 219 -29.11 -8.93 15.53
CA SER A 219 -30.54 -8.63 15.62
C SER A 219 -31.12 -9.10 14.29
N GLY A 220 -31.93 -10.16 14.34
CA GLY A 220 -32.47 -10.86 13.19
C GLY A 220 -33.35 -9.96 12.33
N ARG A 221 -32.72 -9.11 11.54
CA ARG A 221 -33.30 -8.46 10.38
C ARG A 221 -32.49 -8.93 9.19
N PRO A 222 -33.01 -9.82 8.35
CA PRO A 222 -32.34 -10.13 7.10
C PRO A 222 -32.16 -8.83 6.33
N CYS A 223 -30.90 -8.51 5.98
CA CYS A 223 -30.59 -7.52 4.97
C CYS A 223 -31.40 -7.89 3.73
N ARG A 224 -32.30 -7.00 3.32
CA ARG A 224 -32.96 -7.09 2.02
C ARG A 224 -31.85 -6.92 0.97
N ASP A 225 -31.60 -7.98 0.22
CA ASP A 225 -30.76 -7.95 -0.98
C ASP A 225 -31.24 -6.81 -1.90
N PRO A 226 -30.40 -5.81 -2.24
CA PRO A 226 -30.75 -4.79 -3.23
C PRO A 226 -30.69 -5.34 -4.67
N THR A 227 -30.33 -6.61 -4.84
CA THR A 227 -30.08 -7.27 -6.14
C THR A 227 -31.22 -8.21 -6.56
N GLY A 228 -32.47 -7.85 -6.26
CA GLY A 228 -33.63 -8.52 -6.87
C GLY A 228 -33.81 -8.07 -8.33
N PRO A 229 -34.07 -8.97 -9.29
CA PRO A 229 -34.40 -8.57 -10.65
C PRO A 229 -35.68 -7.72 -10.66
N PRO A 230 -35.81 -6.72 -11.56
CA PRO A 230 -36.98 -5.84 -11.58
C PRO A 230 -38.24 -6.68 -11.82
N ARG A 231 -39.20 -6.58 -10.88
CA ARG A 231 -40.54 -7.15 -11.04
C ARG A 231 -41.18 -6.55 -12.28
N SER A 232 -41.44 -7.38 -13.27
CA SER A 232 -42.21 -7.02 -14.46
C SER A 232 -43.58 -6.47 -14.03
N PRO A 233 -44.02 -5.29 -14.54
CA PRO A 233 -45.37 -4.83 -14.27
C PRO A 233 -46.36 -5.77 -14.95
N ALA A 234 -47.24 -6.34 -14.14
CA ALA A 234 -48.36 -7.16 -14.59
C ALA A 234 -49.18 -6.39 -15.64
N ARG A 235 -49.26 -6.95 -16.85
CA ARG A 235 -50.21 -6.52 -17.89
C ARG A 235 -51.62 -6.61 -17.33
N SER A 236 -52.18 -5.48 -16.92
CA SER A 236 -53.61 -5.36 -16.71
C SER A 236 -54.30 -5.48 -18.07
N ARG A 237 -54.81 -6.67 -18.37
CA ARG A 237 -55.82 -6.86 -19.43
C ARG A 237 -57.08 -6.11 -19.00
N ARG A 238 -57.20 -4.84 -19.36
CA ARG A 238 -58.50 -4.16 -19.42
C ARG A 238 -59.14 -4.49 -20.77
N ARG A 239 -60.25 -5.22 -20.66
CA ARG A 239 -61.17 -5.57 -21.73
C ARG A 239 -62.19 -4.44 -21.88
N SER A 240 -62.67 -4.30 -23.12
CA SER A 240 -63.91 -3.62 -23.57
C SER A 240 -63.73 -2.20 -24.15
N PRO A 241 -64.66 -1.73 -25.01
CA PRO A 241 -65.36 -2.45 -26.08
C PRO A 241 -65.42 -1.66 -27.42
N ARG A 242 -65.91 -2.33 -28.47
CA ARG A 242 -66.52 -1.86 -29.74
C ARG A 242 -66.65 -0.34 -29.98
N GLY A 243 -66.24 0.10 -31.18
CA GLY A 243 -66.73 1.36 -31.75
C GLY A 243 -66.06 1.82 -33.05
N ALA A 244 -66.66 1.45 -34.18
CA ALA A 244 -66.83 2.22 -35.43
C ALA A 244 -65.67 3.03 -36.08
N ALA A 245 -65.31 2.57 -37.29
CA ALA A 245 -65.45 3.27 -38.57
C ALA A 245 -64.38 4.28 -39.08
N ARG A 246 -64.26 4.23 -40.41
CA ARG A 246 -63.65 5.17 -41.41
C ARG A 246 -62.14 4.97 -41.64
N SER A 247 -61.68 4.32 -42.71
CA SER A 247 -61.71 4.63 -44.17
C SER A 247 -60.73 5.73 -44.60
N SER A 248 -59.74 5.36 -45.40
CA SER A 248 -59.14 6.04 -46.59
C SER A 248 -57.67 5.60 -46.73
N SER A 249 -57.34 4.77 -47.74
CA SER A 249 -56.58 5.12 -48.98
C SER A 249 -55.21 5.75 -48.71
N SER A 250 -54.07 5.30 -49.26
CA SER A 250 -53.83 4.93 -50.66
C SER A 250 -52.48 4.19 -50.85
N ARG A 251 -52.40 3.44 -51.96
CA ARG A 251 -51.27 3.02 -52.82
C ARG A 251 -49.89 3.62 -52.45
N THR A 252 -48.80 2.87 -52.47
CA THR A 252 -48.11 2.25 -53.64
C THR A 252 -47.10 1.23 -53.08
N GLY A 253 -46.74 0.07 -53.65
CA GLY A 253 -46.60 -0.34 -55.04
C GLY A 253 -45.18 -0.88 -55.23
N GLY A 254 -45.04 -2.17 -55.58
CA GLY A 254 -43.87 -2.67 -56.32
C GLY A 254 -42.72 -3.32 -55.54
N SER A 255 -42.79 -4.65 -55.40
CA SER A 255 -41.64 -5.58 -55.53
C SER A 255 -41.45 -5.90 -57.03
N PRO A 256 -40.50 -6.74 -57.53
CA PRO A 256 -39.30 -7.37 -56.94
C PRO A 256 -38.07 -7.39 -57.92
N ALA A 257 -36.92 -7.91 -57.47
CA ALA A 257 -35.88 -8.56 -58.31
C ALA A 257 -34.97 -9.37 -57.37
N GLY A 258 -34.64 -10.66 -57.52
CA GLY A 258 -34.70 -11.54 -58.69
C GLY A 258 -33.35 -11.58 -59.41
N SER A 259 -32.38 -12.39 -58.95
CA SER A 259 -31.42 -13.14 -59.81
C SER A 259 -30.32 -13.86 -59.00
N THR A 260 -30.32 -15.19 -59.11
CA THR A 260 -29.16 -16.12 -59.16
C THR A 260 -28.46 -15.91 -60.52
N PRO A 261 -27.15 -16.24 -60.79
CA PRO A 261 -26.46 -17.55 -60.61
C PRO A 261 -24.92 -17.38 -60.42
N PRO A 262 -24.01 -18.33 -60.78
CA PRO A 262 -24.10 -19.80 -60.91
C PRO A 262 -23.47 -20.59 -59.76
#